data_AF-A0A0J1DLT0-F1
#
_entry.id   AF-A0A0J1DLT0-F1
#
_cell.length_a   1.000
_cell.length_b   1.000
_cell.length_c   1.000
_cell.angle_alpha   90.00
_cell.angle_beta   90.00
_cell.angle_gamma   90.00
#
_symmetry.space_group_name_H-M   'P 1'
#
loop_
_entity.id
_entity.type
_entity.pdbx_description
1 polymer ?
#
loop_
_entity_poly.entity_id
_entity_poly.type
_entity_poly.pdbx_seq_one_letter_code
_entity_poly.pdbx_strand_id
1 'polypeptide(L)'
;MTRKHSQVTLVLCALLLLASGSSIAASLDDAKTYYKSGYYKEAYNEVEAYIRVNPTDPKGYSTKANILLALALNRTQRALWVEEANLDSILECIETARKYSEDYDRTYLEASLFEVATLTIWGAYDTAVDSAQIYIITPYMAGKHTHEDITIDAWLLIASSLEQVNMQASSAVWAYNEVLTKYNPSPEQHYSAVFGRARAQSHYSDDVAQLQKAYMDIVEEFGDMVYVDAGSGATYTYTEAALYTLGETLLERKERQLANEVFESLIEKYPDSYFAARAQWVIR
;
A
#
# COMPACT_ATOMS: atom_id res chain seq x y z
N MET A 1 40.29 -22.94 -2.98
CA MET A 1 40.08 -24.00 -3.99
C MET A 1 38.59 -24.30 -4.26
N THR A 2 37.65 -23.39 -3.96
CA THR A 2 36.19 -23.66 -3.97
C THR A 2 35.40 -22.93 -5.07
N ARG A 3 35.99 -21.95 -5.77
CA ARG A 3 35.30 -21.22 -6.87
C ARG A 3 35.16 -22.01 -8.18
N LYS A 4 36.07 -22.95 -8.46
CA LYS A 4 36.01 -23.75 -9.70
C LYS A 4 34.92 -24.84 -9.66
N HIS A 5 34.52 -25.32 -8.48
CA HIS A 5 33.43 -26.29 -8.38
C HIS A 5 32.04 -25.66 -8.50
N SER A 6 31.85 -24.42 -8.01
CA SER A 6 30.59 -23.69 -8.16
C SER A 6 30.23 -23.39 -9.62
N GLN A 7 31.21 -23.02 -10.47
CA GLN A 7 30.95 -22.77 -11.88
C GLN A 7 30.73 -24.06 -12.69
N VAL A 8 31.37 -25.17 -12.30
CA VAL A 8 31.15 -26.47 -12.95
C VAL A 8 29.78 -27.05 -12.60
N THR A 9 29.27 -26.84 -11.38
CA THR A 9 27.92 -27.26 -10.99
C THR A 9 26.83 -26.46 -11.71
N LEU A 10 27.00 -25.14 -11.85
CA LEU A 10 26.07 -24.29 -12.61
C LEU A 10 26.01 -24.65 -14.10
N VAL A 11 27.16 -24.97 -14.70
CA VAL A 11 27.25 -25.40 -16.09
C VAL A 11 26.69 -26.81 -16.28
N LEU A 12 26.87 -27.72 -15.31
CA LEU A 12 26.24 -29.05 -15.35
C LEU A 12 24.72 -29.00 -15.19
N CYS A 13 24.17 -28.11 -14.34
CA CYS A 13 22.73 -27.91 -14.23
C CYS A 13 22.13 -27.32 -15.52
N ALA A 14 22.81 -26.36 -16.16
CA ALA A 14 22.37 -25.80 -17.44
C ALA A 14 22.42 -26.83 -18.59
N LEU A 15 23.39 -27.74 -18.59
CA LEU A 15 23.49 -28.81 -19.60
C LEU A 15 22.51 -29.96 -19.36
N LEU A 16 22.14 -30.26 -18.11
CA LEU A 16 21.08 -31.22 -17.78
C LEU A 16 19.70 -30.69 -18.17
N LEU A 17 19.46 -29.38 -18.04
CA LEU A 17 18.25 -28.69 -18.48
C LEU A 17 18.08 -28.67 -20.02
N LEU A 18 19.19 -28.59 -20.76
CA LEU A 18 19.16 -28.65 -22.23
C LEU A 18 19.03 -30.08 -22.78
N ALA A 19 19.42 -31.10 -22.00
CA ALA A 19 19.36 -32.51 -22.41
C ALA A 19 18.02 -33.19 -22.07
N SER A 20 17.27 -32.68 -21.09
CA SER A 20 15.90 -33.09 -20.83
C SER A 20 14.93 -32.31 -21.71
N GLY A 21 14.75 -32.75 -22.96
CA GLY A 21 13.65 -32.33 -23.84
C GLY A 21 12.25 -32.73 -23.32
N SER A 22 12.11 -32.91 -22.02
CA SER A 22 10.86 -32.96 -21.28
C SER A 22 10.65 -31.56 -20.69
N SER A 23 9.64 -30.87 -21.21
CA SER A 23 8.95 -29.76 -20.56
C SER A 23 8.97 -29.90 -19.04
N ILE A 24 9.94 -29.26 -18.37
CA ILE A 24 9.71 -28.84 -17.00
C ILE A 24 8.63 -27.80 -17.18
N ALA A 25 7.38 -28.18 -16.89
CA ALA A 25 6.30 -27.23 -16.86
C ALA A 25 6.77 -26.10 -15.95
N ALA A 26 6.99 -24.90 -16.51
CA ALA A 26 7.37 -23.74 -15.73
C ALA A 26 6.38 -23.68 -14.57
N SER A 27 6.88 -23.72 -13.33
CA SER A 27 6.00 -23.71 -12.16
C SER A 27 5.81 -22.27 -11.74
N LEU A 28 4.56 -21.92 -11.41
CA LEU A 28 4.28 -20.62 -10.79
C LEU A 28 5.06 -20.44 -9.48
N ASP A 29 5.43 -21.53 -8.81
CA ASP A 29 6.24 -21.50 -7.58
C ASP A 29 7.68 -21.04 -7.83
N ASP A 30 8.25 -21.33 -9.00
CA ASP A 30 9.60 -20.87 -9.36
C ASP A 30 9.59 -19.36 -9.57
N ALA A 31 8.60 -18.85 -10.33
CA ALA A 31 8.39 -17.42 -10.52
C ALA A 31 8.25 -16.68 -9.17
N LYS A 32 7.44 -17.22 -8.25
CA LYS A 32 7.26 -16.68 -6.89
C LYS A 32 8.54 -16.73 -6.07
N THR A 33 9.35 -17.77 -6.22
CA THR A 33 10.63 -17.92 -5.51
C THR A 33 11.64 -16.89 -5.98
N TYR A 34 11.78 -16.68 -7.30
CA TYR A 34 12.61 -15.63 -7.85
C TYR A 34 12.15 -14.23 -7.43
N TYR A 35 10.84 -13.99 -7.46
CA TYR A 35 10.23 -12.73 -7.01
C TYR A 35 10.59 -12.40 -5.56
N LYS A 36 10.37 -13.34 -4.63
CA LYS A 36 10.72 -13.18 -3.21
C LYS A 36 12.22 -12.95 -2.97
N SER A 37 13.05 -13.45 -3.88
CA SER A 37 14.51 -13.30 -3.82
C SER A 37 15.03 -12.01 -4.47
N GLY A 38 14.16 -11.17 -5.03
CA GLY A 38 14.52 -9.93 -5.71
C GLY A 38 15.04 -10.11 -7.14
N TYR A 39 14.98 -11.33 -7.69
CA TYR A 39 15.38 -11.65 -9.07
C TYR A 39 14.20 -11.44 -10.02
N TYR A 40 13.78 -10.18 -10.19
CA TYR A 40 12.53 -9.85 -10.87
C TYR A 40 12.52 -10.21 -12.36
N LYS A 41 13.66 -10.16 -13.04
CA LYS A 41 13.78 -10.54 -14.46
C LYS A 41 13.57 -12.04 -14.66
N GLU A 42 14.20 -12.85 -13.82
CA GLU A 42 14.05 -14.30 -13.80
C GLU A 42 12.60 -14.67 -13.46
N ALA A 43 12.02 -14.01 -12.44
CA ALA A 43 10.61 -14.18 -12.09
C ALA A 43 9.67 -13.88 -13.28
N TYR A 44 9.94 -12.81 -14.03
CA TYR A 44 9.16 -12.41 -15.21
C TYR A 44 9.22 -13.48 -16.31
N ASN A 45 10.41 -13.98 -16.62
CA ASN A 45 10.57 -15.02 -17.64
C ASN A 45 9.84 -16.32 -17.27
N GLU A 46 9.89 -16.71 -15.99
CA GLU A 46 9.19 -17.89 -15.49
C GLU A 46 7.67 -17.73 -15.51
N VAL A 47 7.14 -16.56 -15.12
CA VAL A 47 5.69 -16.34 -15.17
C VAL A 47 5.17 -16.25 -16.61
N GLU A 48 5.94 -15.70 -17.55
CA GLU A 48 5.60 -15.73 -18.98
C GLU A 48 5.58 -17.16 -19.53
N ALA A 49 6.54 -17.99 -19.13
CA ALA A 49 6.55 -19.40 -19.49
C ALA A 49 5.33 -20.14 -18.91
N TYR A 50 4.95 -19.84 -17.66
CA TYR A 50 3.75 -20.36 -17.02
C TYR A 50 2.47 -19.98 -17.76
N ILE A 51 2.27 -18.68 -18.06
CA ILE A 51 1.08 -18.15 -18.74
C ILE A 51 0.92 -18.77 -20.14
N ARG A 52 2.03 -18.98 -20.88
CA ARG A 52 1.97 -19.66 -22.20
C ARG A 52 1.38 -21.07 -22.13
N VAL A 53 1.63 -21.79 -21.04
CA VAL A 53 1.11 -23.15 -20.82
C VAL A 53 -0.29 -23.11 -20.20
N ASN A 54 -0.58 -22.10 -19.37
CA ASN A 54 -1.83 -21.94 -18.63
C ASN A 54 -2.49 -20.58 -18.90
N PRO A 55 -2.94 -20.30 -20.14
CA PRO A 55 -3.34 -18.95 -20.56
C PRO A 55 -4.62 -18.43 -19.92
N THR A 56 -5.38 -19.28 -19.22
CA THR A 56 -6.62 -18.93 -18.53
C THR A 56 -6.50 -19.01 -17.01
N ASP A 57 -5.31 -19.27 -16.46
CA ASP A 57 -5.13 -19.27 -15.01
C ASP A 57 -4.92 -17.83 -14.50
N PRO A 58 -5.87 -17.26 -13.74
CA PRO A 58 -5.76 -15.88 -13.24
C PRO A 58 -4.55 -15.67 -12.32
N LYS A 59 -4.02 -16.72 -11.68
CA LYS A 59 -2.83 -16.63 -10.81
C LYS A 59 -1.57 -16.27 -11.58
N GLY A 60 -1.47 -16.70 -12.84
CA GLY A 60 -0.35 -16.34 -13.72
C GLY A 60 -0.29 -14.83 -13.94
N TYR A 61 -1.41 -14.25 -14.35
CA TYR A 61 -1.50 -12.81 -14.62
C TYR A 61 -1.37 -11.94 -13.36
N SER A 62 -1.96 -12.36 -12.23
CA SER A 62 -1.76 -11.69 -10.94
C SER A 62 -0.27 -11.69 -10.53
N THR A 63 0.41 -12.83 -10.70
CA THR A 63 1.85 -12.93 -10.41
C THR A 63 2.67 -12.04 -11.35
N LYS A 64 2.32 -11.98 -12.65
CA LYS A 64 2.97 -11.09 -13.62
C LYS A 64 2.80 -9.62 -13.25
N ALA A 65 1.60 -9.19 -12.87
CA ALA A 65 1.31 -7.83 -12.44
C ALA A 65 2.18 -7.42 -11.23
N ASN A 66 2.30 -8.30 -10.23
CA ASN A 66 3.18 -8.10 -9.07
C ASN A 66 4.65 -7.91 -9.47
N ILE A 67 5.15 -8.74 -10.40
CA ILE A 67 6.53 -8.66 -10.88
C ILE A 67 6.78 -7.36 -11.65
N LEU A 68 5.86 -6.96 -12.54
CA LEU A 68 5.94 -5.72 -13.30
C LEU A 68 5.95 -4.49 -12.38
N LEU A 69 5.10 -4.48 -11.35
CA LEU A 69 5.08 -3.42 -10.34
C LEU A 69 6.43 -3.32 -9.60
N ALA A 70 6.98 -4.45 -9.17
CA ALA A 70 8.28 -4.46 -8.48
C ALA A 70 9.43 -3.97 -9.40
N LEU A 71 9.40 -4.33 -10.68
CA LEU A 71 10.35 -3.81 -11.69
C LEU A 71 10.23 -2.29 -11.85
N ALA A 72 9.01 -1.77 -11.92
CA ALA A 72 8.76 -0.34 -12.06
C ALA A 72 9.20 0.48 -10.84
N LEU A 73 9.05 -0.07 -9.63
CA LEU A 73 9.47 0.58 -8.38
C LEU A 73 10.98 0.45 -8.13
N ASN A 74 11.63 -0.56 -8.70
CA ASN A 74 13.06 -0.73 -8.57
C ASN A 74 13.85 0.29 -9.42
N ARG A 75 14.32 1.36 -8.77
CA ARG A 75 15.10 2.44 -9.39
C ARG A 75 16.30 1.95 -10.21
N THR A 76 16.94 0.85 -9.82
CA THR A 76 18.12 0.32 -10.52
C THR A 76 17.77 -0.45 -11.80
N GLN A 77 16.59 -1.08 -11.85
CA GLN A 77 16.16 -1.91 -12.97
C GLN A 77 15.17 -1.20 -13.90
N ARG A 78 14.56 -0.09 -13.44
CA ARG A 78 13.56 0.69 -14.18
C ARG A 78 14.00 1.06 -15.59
N ALA A 79 15.26 1.48 -15.78
CA ALA A 79 15.78 1.91 -17.09
C ALA A 79 15.82 0.79 -18.15
N LEU A 80 15.82 -0.48 -17.74
CA LEU A 80 15.92 -1.62 -18.65
C LEU A 80 14.56 -2.16 -19.11
N TRP A 81 13.47 -1.79 -18.42
CA TRP A 81 12.13 -2.38 -18.62
C TRP A 81 11.02 -1.34 -18.71
N VAL A 82 11.34 -0.08 -19.04
CA VAL A 82 10.35 1.02 -19.11
C VAL A 82 9.17 0.67 -20.02
N GLU A 83 9.43 -0.04 -21.13
CA GLU A 83 8.39 -0.40 -22.09
C GLU A 83 7.46 -1.50 -21.58
N GLU A 84 7.95 -2.47 -20.80
CA GLU A 84 7.14 -3.61 -20.35
C GLU A 84 6.54 -3.41 -18.95
N ALA A 85 7.22 -2.66 -18.07
CA ALA A 85 6.79 -2.33 -16.71
C ALA A 85 6.12 -0.95 -16.66
N ASN A 86 5.20 -0.70 -17.59
CA ASN A 86 4.38 0.50 -17.60
C ASN A 86 3.01 0.24 -16.95
N LEU A 87 2.27 1.32 -16.65
CA LEU A 87 0.98 1.22 -15.97
C LEU A 87 -0.04 0.42 -16.78
N ASP A 88 -0.15 0.67 -18.09
CA ASP A 88 -1.12 0.00 -18.96
C ASP A 88 -0.92 -1.51 -19.00
N SER A 89 0.35 -1.97 -19.08
CA SER A 89 0.68 -3.40 -19.06
C SER A 89 0.38 -4.08 -17.72
N ILE A 90 0.53 -3.35 -16.60
CA ILE A 90 0.15 -3.85 -15.28
C ILE A 90 -1.38 -3.97 -15.20
N LEU A 91 -2.11 -2.95 -15.63
CA LEU A 91 -3.58 -2.93 -15.64
C LEU A 91 -4.16 -4.03 -16.55
N GLU A 92 -3.59 -4.25 -17.73
CA GLU A 92 -3.99 -5.34 -18.63
C GLU A 92 -3.86 -6.72 -17.96
N CYS A 93 -2.77 -6.97 -17.22
CA CYS A 93 -2.60 -8.20 -16.47
C CYS A 93 -3.68 -8.36 -15.39
N ILE A 94 -4.02 -7.27 -14.70
CA ILE A 94 -5.02 -7.27 -13.63
C ILE A 94 -6.42 -7.54 -14.19
N GLU A 95 -6.80 -6.85 -15.26
CA GLU A 95 -8.06 -7.07 -15.96
C GLU A 95 -8.17 -8.52 -16.46
N THR A 96 -7.07 -9.07 -16.97
CA THR A 96 -7.03 -10.45 -17.45
C THR A 96 -7.17 -11.45 -16.29
N ALA A 97 -6.50 -11.21 -15.16
CA ALA A 97 -6.69 -12.02 -13.95
C ALA A 97 -8.15 -11.99 -13.49
N ARG A 98 -8.78 -10.80 -13.47
CA ARG A 98 -10.18 -10.62 -13.10
C ARG A 98 -11.15 -11.31 -14.06
N LYS A 99 -10.86 -11.26 -15.36
CA LYS A 99 -11.67 -11.93 -16.40
C LYS A 99 -11.70 -13.44 -16.24
N TYR A 100 -10.61 -14.03 -15.76
CA TYR A 100 -10.46 -15.47 -15.61
C TYR A 100 -10.73 -16.01 -14.19
N SER A 101 -10.90 -15.14 -13.19
CA SER A 101 -11.39 -15.55 -11.87
C SER A 101 -12.87 -15.93 -11.92
N GLU A 102 -13.26 -16.99 -11.20
CA GLU A 102 -14.66 -17.35 -11.01
C GLU A 102 -15.38 -16.27 -10.17
N ASP A 103 -16.71 -16.15 -10.33
CA ASP A 103 -17.57 -15.08 -9.79
C ASP A 103 -17.14 -14.55 -8.41
N TYR A 104 -16.38 -13.44 -8.41
CA TYR A 104 -15.96 -12.71 -7.20
C TYR A 104 -15.18 -13.55 -6.17
N ASP A 105 -14.43 -14.55 -6.62
CA ASP A 105 -13.56 -15.33 -5.74
C ASP A 105 -12.42 -14.49 -5.11
N ARG A 106 -11.62 -15.12 -4.26
CA ARG A 106 -10.46 -14.47 -3.63
C ARG A 106 -9.47 -13.88 -4.65
N THR A 107 -9.30 -14.53 -5.81
CA THR A 107 -8.40 -14.07 -6.86
C THR A 107 -8.90 -12.78 -7.51
N TYR A 108 -10.22 -12.67 -7.72
CA TYR A 108 -10.88 -11.45 -8.20
C TYR A 108 -10.60 -10.27 -7.25
N LEU A 109 -10.75 -10.50 -5.94
CA LEU A 109 -10.54 -9.48 -4.93
C LEU A 109 -9.07 -9.08 -4.81
N GLU A 110 -8.15 -10.05 -4.81
CA GLU A 110 -6.70 -9.79 -4.81
C GLU A 110 -6.27 -8.98 -6.03
N ALA A 111 -6.77 -9.31 -7.22
CA ALA A 111 -6.52 -8.55 -8.44
C ALA A 111 -7.03 -7.11 -8.34
N SER A 112 -8.24 -6.93 -7.78
CA SER A 112 -8.85 -5.60 -7.62
C SER A 112 -8.13 -4.73 -6.60
N LEU A 113 -7.69 -5.31 -5.48
CA LEU A 113 -6.85 -4.62 -4.51
C LEU A 113 -5.50 -4.20 -5.11
N PHE A 114 -4.93 -5.08 -5.93
CA PHE A 114 -3.67 -4.81 -6.60
C PHE A 114 -3.80 -3.68 -7.64
N GLU A 115 -4.93 -3.56 -8.33
CA GLU A 115 -5.26 -2.42 -9.19
C GLU A 115 -5.26 -1.10 -8.42
N VAL A 116 -6.01 -1.05 -7.32
CA VAL A 116 -6.10 0.14 -6.46
C VAL A 116 -4.71 0.53 -5.95
N ALA A 117 -3.93 -0.43 -5.46
CA ALA A 117 -2.55 -0.20 -5.01
C ALA A 117 -1.68 0.42 -6.11
N THR A 118 -1.72 -0.17 -7.31
CA THR A 118 -0.91 0.26 -8.46
C THR A 118 -1.28 1.69 -8.87
N LEU A 119 -2.57 1.97 -9.03
CA LEU A 119 -3.06 3.30 -9.41
C LEU A 119 -2.68 4.35 -8.36
N THR A 120 -2.81 4.04 -7.07
CA THR A 120 -2.41 4.92 -5.95
C THR A 120 -0.91 5.21 -5.97
N ILE A 121 -0.06 4.21 -6.21
CA ILE A 121 1.40 4.39 -6.29
C ILE A 121 1.79 5.29 -7.48
N TRP A 122 1.03 5.25 -8.58
CA TRP A 122 1.25 6.10 -9.77
C TRP A 122 0.60 7.49 -9.64
N GLY A 123 -0.08 7.78 -8.54
CA GLY A 123 -0.78 9.05 -8.33
C GLY A 123 -2.07 9.19 -9.14
N ALA A 124 -2.59 8.11 -9.72
CA ALA A 124 -3.86 8.07 -10.44
C ALA A 124 -5.04 7.88 -9.46
N TYR A 125 -5.14 8.77 -8.47
CA TYR A 125 -6.03 8.60 -7.32
C TYR A 125 -7.52 8.53 -7.70
N ASP A 126 -7.98 9.36 -8.65
CA ASP A 126 -9.38 9.31 -9.12
C ASP A 126 -9.74 7.94 -9.67
N THR A 127 -8.88 7.36 -10.52
CA THR A 127 -9.06 6.02 -11.08
C THR A 127 -8.95 4.93 -10.01
N ALA A 128 -8.02 5.06 -9.05
CA ALA A 128 -7.89 4.13 -7.93
C ALA A 128 -9.19 4.06 -7.12
N VAL A 129 -9.81 5.21 -6.88
CA VAL A 129 -11.06 5.35 -6.16
C VAL A 129 -12.23 4.76 -6.94
N ASP A 130 -12.35 5.03 -8.25
CA ASP A 130 -13.37 4.43 -9.10
C ASP A 130 -13.25 2.89 -9.08
N SER A 131 -12.04 2.36 -9.22
CA SER A 131 -11.79 0.92 -9.16
C SER A 131 -12.12 0.33 -7.79
N ALA A 132 -11.76 1.00 -6.69
CA ALA A 132 -12.13 0.56 -5.34
C ALA A 132 -13.66 0.53 -5.16
N GLN A 133 -14.36 1.56 -5.66
CA GLN A 133 -15.82 1.66 -5.55
C GLN A 133 -16.51 0.55 -6.35
N ILE A 134 -16.10 0.32 -7.59
CA ILE A 134 -16.73 -0.66 -8.50
C ILE A 134 -16.44 -2.09 -8.05
N TYR A 135 -15.19 -2.40 -7.72
CA TYR A 135 -14.74 -3.78 -7.58
C TYR A 135 -14.67 -4.27 -6.14
N ILE A 136 -14.67 -3.39 -5.14
CA ILE A 136 -14.47 -3.78 -3.73
C ILE A 136 -15.63 -3.30 -2.87
N ILE A 137 -15.85 -1.99 -2.80
CA ILE A 137 -16.82 -1.38 -1.88
C ILE A 137 -18.25 -1.77 -2.25
N THR A 138 -18.66 -1.59 -3.52
CA THR A 138 -20.03 -1.91 -3.95
C THR A 138 -20.34 -3.42 -3.79
N PRO A 139 -19.47 -4.35 -4.23
CA PRO A 139 -19.67 -5.78 -3.98
C PRO A 139 -19.71 -6.14 -2.48
N TYR A 140 -18.85 -5.54 -1.65
CA TYR A 140 -18.86 -5.73 -0.20
C TYR A 140 -20.20 -5.29 0.42
N MET A 141 -20.68 -4.09 0.06
CA MET A 141 -21.98 -3.57 0.54
C MET A 141 -23.17 -4.41 0.04
N ALA A 142 -23.03 -5.06 -1.11
CA ALA A 142 -24.01 -6.01 -1.64
C ALA A 142 -23.92 -7.41 -1.03
N GLY A 143 -22.99 -7.65 -0.08
CA GLY A 143 -22.79 -8.95 0.57
C GLY A 143 -22.10 -10.00 -0.29
N LYS A 144 -21.47 -9.60 -1.41
CA LYS A 144 -20.67 -10.50 -2.25
C LYS A 144 -19.31 -10.82 -1.66
N HIS A 145 -18.79 -9.93 -0.82
CA HIS A 145 -17.60 -10.16 -0.02
C HIS A 145 -17.96 -10.01 1.46
N THR A 146 -17.31 -10.81 2.28
CA THR A 146 -17.33 -10.72 3.73
C THR A 146 -16.11 -9.95 4.23
N HIS A 147 -16.11 -9.58 5.51
CA HIS A 147 -14.95 -8.96 6.14
C HIS A 147 -13.75 -9.93 6.23
N GLU A 148 -13.98 -11.25 6.17
CA GLU A 148 -12.90 -12.24 6.16
C GLU A 148 -12.13 -12.27 4.82
N ASP A 149 -12.74 -11.75 3.75
CA ASP A 149 -12.16 -11.76 2.41
C ASP A 149 -11.15 -10.61 2.20
N ILE A 150 -11.33 -9.48 2.91
CA ILE A 150 -10.51 -8.27 2.75
C ILE A 150 -9.62 -8.10 3.98
N THR A 151 -8.31 -8.11 3.76
CA THR A 151 -7.34 -7.92 4.86
C THR A 151 -7.39 -6.49 5.44
N ILE A 152 -6.88 -6.32 6.66
CA ILE A 152 -6.77 -4.99 7.30
C ILE A 152 -5.93 -4.04 6.44
N ASP A 153 -4.78 -4.50 5.92
CA ASP A 153 -3.88 -3.67 5.10
C ASP A 153 -4.56 -3.22 3.80
N ALA A 154 -5.39 -4.08 3.21
CA ALA A 154 -6.21 -3.76 2.05
C ALA A 154 -7.22 -2.64 2.35
N TRP A 155 -7.91 -2.71 3.49
CA TRP A 155 -8.83 -1.64 3.92
C TRP A 155 -8.11 -0.32 4.18
N LEU A 156 -6.95 -0.37 4.85
CA LEU A 156 -6.14 0.82 5.11
C LEU A 156 -5.67 1.48 3.80
N LEU A 157 -5.27 0.67 2.81
CA LEU A 157 -4.91 1.15 1.48
C LEU A 157 -6.09 1.82 0.77
N ILE A 158 -7.26 1.18 0.76
CA ILE A 158 -8.48 1.74 0.16
C ILE A 158 -8.83 3.06 0.84
N ALA A 159 -8.86 3.08 2.18
CA ALA A 159 -9.18 4.26 2.96
C ALA A 159 -8.23 5.43 2.68
N SER A 160 -6.91 5.16 2.62
CA SER A 160 -5.92 6.18 2.29
C SER A 160 -6.05 6.70 0.84
N SER A 161 -6.43 5.83 -0.10
CA SER A 161 -6.62 6.22 -1.50
C SER A 161 -7.86 7.11 -1.66
N LEU A 162 -8.95 6.78 -0.95
CA LEU A 162 -10.16 7.59 -0.87
C LEU A 162 -9.89 8.96 -0.22
N GLU A 163 -9.01 9.01 0.77
CA GLU A 163 -8.62 10.25 1.45
C GLU A 163 -7.88 11.22 0.52
N GLN A 164 -6.97 10.71 -0.33
CA GLN A 164 -6.22 11.55 -1.28
C GLN A 164 -7.12 12.20 -2.34
N VAL A 165 -8.25 11.59 -2.66
CA VAL A 165 -9.26 12.19 -3.53
C VAL A 165 -10.16 13.07 -2.67
N ASN A 166 -9.90 14.38 -2.68
CA ASN A 166 -10.52 15.43 -1.86
C ASN A 166 -12.08 15.46 -1.85
N MET A 167 -12.75 14.64 -2.65
CA MET A 167 -14.22 14.51 -2.70
C MET A 167 -14.78 13.26 -2.00
N GLN A 168 -13.94 12.36 -1.47
CA GLN A 168 -14.38 11.07 -0.90
C GLN A 168 -14.00 10.88 0.57
N ALA A 169 -13.79 11.99 1.30
CA ALA A 169 -13.44 11.97 2.71
C ALA A 169 -14.43 11.17 3.60
N SER A 170 -15.73 11.20 3.28
CA SER A 170 -16.75 10.40 3.99
C SER A 170 -16.59 8.89 3.75
N SER A 171 -16.27 8.49 2.52
CA SER A 171 -15.96 7.10 2.16
C SER A 171 -14.68 6.62 2.84
N ALA A 172 -13.65 7.47 2.92
CA ALA A 172 -12.42 7.17 3.65
C ALA A 172 -12.70 6.93 5.13
N VAL A 173 -13.48 7.80 5.80
CA VAL A 173 -13.88 7.61 7.19
C VAL A 173 -14.67 6.33 7.40
N TRP A 174 -15.59 6.00 6.50
CA TRP A 174 -16.30 4.72 6.56
C TRP A 174 -15.33 3.54 6.49
N ALA A 175 -14.42 3.51 5.52
CA ALA A 175 -13.43 2.45 5.37
C ALA A 175 -12.51 2.31 6.60
N TYR A 176 -12.08 3.42 7.22
CA TYR A 176 -11.34 3.37 8.47
C TYR A 176 -12.17 2.82 9.64
N ASN A 177 -13.45 3.18 9.74
CA ASN A 177 -14.33 2.64 10.77
C ASN A 177 -14.58 1.14 10.60
N GLU A 178 -14.60 0.62 9.37
CA GLU A 178 -14.68 -0.81 9.12
C GLU A 178 -13.49 -1.55 9.76
N VAL A 179 -12.27 -1.02 9.60
CA VAL A 179 -11.06 -1.56 10.27
C VAL A 179 -11.21 -1.56 11.79
N LEU A 180 -11.61 -0.41 12.36
CA LEU A 180 -11.67 -0.20 13.81
C LEU A 180 -12.79 -0.99 14.51
N THR A 181 -13.87 -1.32 13.80
CA THR A 181 -15.05 -1.94 14.42
C THR A 181 -15.19 -3.43 14.14
N LYS A 182 -14.65 -3.92 13.01
CA LYS A 182 -14.84 -5.31 12.57
C LYS A 182 -13.59 -6.17 12.70
N TYR A 183 -12.43 -5.58 12.97
CA TYR A 183 -11.17 -6.30 13.05
C TYR A 183 -10.48 -6.07 14.39
N ASN A 184 -9.46 -6.90 14.66
CA ASN A 184 -8.54 -6.72 15.78
C ASN A 184 -7.17 -6.30 15.23
N PRO A 185 -6.99 -5.02 14.84
CA PRO A 185 -5.75 -4.55 14.24
C PRO A 185 -4.58 -4.64 15.23
N SER A 186 -3.37 -4.88 14.70
CA SER A 186 -2.13 -4.62 15.45
C SER A 186 -2.06 -3.17 15.93
N PRO A 187 -1.27 -2.82 16.95
CA PRO A 187 -1.14 -1.44 17.41
C PRO A 187 -0.82 -0.44 16.29
N GLU A 188 0.06 -0.81 15.36
CA GLU A 188 0.45 0.01 14.21
C GLU A 188 -0.70 0.19 13.21
N GLN A 189 -1.45 -0.88 12.93
CA GLN A 189 -2.64 -0.81 12.07
C GLN A 189 -3.77 -0.01 12.73
N HIS A 190 -3.93 -0.14 14.05
CA HIS A 190 -4.92 0.60 14.81
C HIS A 190 -4.61 2.09 14.74
N TYR A 191 -3.37 2.47 15.07
CA TYR A 191 -2.91 3.85 14.94
C TYR A 191 -3.14 4.39 13.53
N SER A 192 -2.75 3.63 12.49
CA SER A 192 -2.95 4.02 11.10
C SER A 192 -4.42 4.28 10.76
N ALA A 193 -5.33 3.44 11.28
CA ALA A 193 -6.76 3.61 11.08
C ALA A 193 -7.33 4.83 11.82
N VAL A 194 -6.99 5.05 13.09
CA VAL A 194 -7.48 6.21 13.86
C VAL A 194 -6.93 7.51 13.30
N PHE A 195 -5.64 7.55 12.98
CA PHE A 195 -4.97 8.71 12.43
C PHE A 195 -5.50 9.06 11.04
N GLY A 196 -5.60 8.07 10.15
CA GLY A 196 -6.20 8.25 8.82
C GLY A 196 -7.66 8.71 8.91
N ARG A 197 -8.44 8.15 9.84
CA ARG A 197 -9.81 8.62 10.10
C ARG A 197 -9.84 10.08 10.54
N ALA A 198 -8.99 10.50 11.48
CA ALA A 198 -8.96 11.88 11.96
C ALA A 198 -8.61 12.88 10.84
N ARG A 199 -7.66 12.52 9.97
CA ARG A 199 -7.33 13.31 8.78
C ARG A 199 -8.49 13.36 7.78
N ALA A 200 -9.07 12.21 7.43
CA ALA A 200 -10.24 12.16 6.57
C ALA A 200 -11.41 12.99 7.14
N GLN A 201 -11.63 12.96 8.46
CA GLN A 201 -12.62 13.80 9.14
C GLN A 201 -12.36 15.29 8.99
N SER A 202 -11.09 15.69 8.96
CA SER A 202 -10.70 17.09 8.83
C SER A 202 -11.13 17.73 7.51
N HIS A 203 -11.25 16.92 6.45
CA HIS A 203 -11.62 17.38 5.11
C HIS A 203 -13.12 17.69 4.96
N TYR A 204 -13.99 17.19 5.84
CA TYR A 204 -15.44 17.43 5.74
C TYR A 204 -16.09 18.03 6.99
N SER A 205 -15.47 17.96 8.16
CA SER A 205 -16.05 18.54 9.37
C SER A 205 -15.66 20.01 9.47
N ASP A 206 -16.62 20.92 9.40
CA ASP A 206 -16.39 22.34 9.71
C ASP A 206 -16.19 22.59 11.22
N ASP A 207 -16.36 21.58 12.07
CA ASP A 207 -16.22 21.68 13.51
C ASP A 207 -14.76 21.44 13.96
N VAL A 208 -14.08 22.54 14.27
CA VAL A 208 -12.70 22.53 14.78
C VAL A 208 -12.58 21.77 16.11
N ALA A 209 -13.61 21.80 16.97
CA ALA A 209 -13.57 21.10 18.25
C ALA A 209 -13.63 19.57 18.04
N GLN A 210 -14.43 19.11 17.07
CA GLN A 210 -14.46 17.70 16.70
C GLN A 210 -13.12 17.23 16.15
N LEU A 211 -12.47 18.05 15.32
CA LEU A 211 -11.13 17.77 14.80
C LEU A 211 -10.09 17.66 15.91
N GLN A 212 -10.03 18.66 16.80
CA GLN A 212 -9.11 18.65 17.94
C GLN A 212 -9.33 17.41 18.81
N LYS A 213 -10.60 17.08 19.10
CA LYS A 213 -10.94 15.86 19.84
C LYS A 213 -10.40 14.61 19.15
N ALA A 214 -10.58 14.46 17.84
CA ALA A 214 -10.11 13.29 17.10
C ALA A 214 -8.59 13.09 17.22
N TYR A 215 -7.80 14.16 17.20
CA TYR A 215 -6.36 14.07 17.42
C TYR A 215 -5.98 13.89 18.89
N MET A 216 -6.73 14.44 19.84
CA MET A 216 -6.48 14.21 21.26
C MET A 216 -6.80 12.76 21.68
N ASP A 217 -7.82 12.15 21.08
CA ASP A 217 -8.12 10.72 21.29
C ASP A 217 -6.89 9.85 20.87
N ILE A 218 -6.14 10.25 19.82
CA ILE A 218 -4.89 9.57 19.42
C ILE A 218 -3.79 9.74 20.46
N VAL A 219 -3.62 10.96 20.99
CA VAL A 219 -2.63 11.25 22.04
C VAL A 219 -2.92 10.43 23.30
N GLU A 220 -4.19 10.33 23.69
CA GLU A 220 -4.61 9.56 24.86
C GLU A 220 -4.38 8.06 24.67
N GLU A 221 -4.71 7.52 23.50
CA GLU A 221 -4.64 6.09 23.23
C GLU A 221 -3.21 5.59 22.95
N PHE A 222 -2.39 6.38 22.26
CA PHE A 222 -1.10 5.93 21.70
C PHE A 222 0.12 6.67 22.26
N GLY A 223 -0.07 7.53 23.27
CA GLY A 223 0.79 8.68 23.47
C GLY A 223 2.30 8.42 23.58
N ASP A 224 2.70 7.39 24.32
CA ASP A 224 4.11 7.06 24.59
C ASP A 224 4.71 6.03 23.61
N MET A 225 3.93 5.53 22.65
CA MET A 225 4.44 4.58 21.68
C MET A 225 5.37 5.27 20.67
N VAL A 226 6.55 4.66 20.51
CA VAL A 226 7.62 5.16 19.65
C VAL A 226 7.48 4.54 18.26
N TYR A 227 7.51 5.41 17.25
CA TYR A 227 7.53 5.04 15.84
C TYR A 227 8.89 5.39 15.22
N VAL A 228 9.34 4.54 14.28
CA VAL A 228 10.57 4.77 13.50
C VAL A 228 10.18 4.85 12.04
N ASP A 229 10.37 6.02 11.43
CA ASP A 229 10.08 6.24 10.02
C ASP A 229 11.09 5.49 9.14
N ALA A 230 10.60 4.55 8.35
CA ALA A 230 11.46 3.69 7.53
C ALA A 230 12.24 4.44 6.44
N GLY A 231 11.75 5.62 6.02
CA GLY A 231 12.38 6.43 4.98
C GLY A 231 13.53 7.30 5.49
N SER A 232 13.30 8.03 6.58
CA SER A 232 14.24 8.99 7.16
C SER A 232 15.07 8.43 8.31
N GLY A 233 14.62 7.33 8.92
CA GLY A 233 15.16 6.81 10.18
C GLY A 233 14.83 7.68 11.40
N ALA A 234 13.95 8.68 11.25
CA ALA A 234 13.54 9.54 12.34
C ALA A 234 12.70 8.74 13.35
N THR A 235 12.95 9.01 14.64
CA THR A 235 12.20 8.43 15.74
C THR A 235 11.35 9.52 16.38
N TYR A 236 10.07 9.23 16.60
CA TYR A 236 9.13 10.15 17.24
C TYR A 236 8.00 9.37 17.91
N THR A 237 7.29 10.00 18.84
CA THR A 237 6.09 9.40 19.44
C THR A 237 4.86 9.67 18.57
N TYR A 238 3.84 8.82 18.70
CA TYR A 238 2.54 9.08 18.05
C TYR A 238 1.90 10.38 18.55
N THR A 239 2.17 10.81 19.79
CA THR A 239 1.76 12.13 20.29
C THR A 239 2.36 13.27 19.48
N GLU A 240 3.67 13.23 19.26
CA GLU A 240 4.37 14.28 18.52
C GLU A 240 3.83 14.39 17.08
N ALA A 241 3.63 13.25 16.42
CA ALA A 241 3.05 13.20 15.07
C ALA A 241 1.61 13.75 15.05
N ALA A 242 0.76 13.33 16.00
CA ALA A 242 -0.62 13.79 16.10
C ALA A 242 -0.72 15.31 16.32
N LEU A 243 0.09 15.87 17.22
CA LEU A 243 0.13 17.31 17.48
C LEU A 243 0.62 18.09 16.26
N TYR A 244 1.69 17.63 15.61
CA TYR A 244 2.22 18.29 14.43
C TYR A 244 1.19 18.31 13.29
N THR A 245 0.56 17.17 13.00
CA THR A 245 -0.46 17.07 11.95
C THR A 245 -1.71 17.88 12.28
N LEU A 246 -2.16 17.90 13.54
CA LEU A 246 -3.25 18.79 13.95
C LEU A 246 -2.92 20.26 13.67
N GLY A 247 -1.70 20.70 13.96
CA GLY A 247 -1.24 22.05 13.65
C GLY A 247 -1.27 22.36 12.14
N GLU A 248 -0.78 21.44 11.30
CA GLU A 248 -0.83 21.59 9.84
C GLU A 248 -2.28 21.66 9.32
N THR A 249 -3.14 20.77 9.79
CA THR A 249 -4.56 20.77 9.41
C THR A 249 -5.26 22.06 9.83
N LEU A 250 -4.96 22.61 11.02
CA LEU A 250 -5.52 23.90 11.45
C LEU A 250 -5.04 25.06 10.55
N LEU A 251 -3.79 25.03 10.07
CA LEU A 251 -3.30 26.02 9.11
C LEU A 251 -4.01 25.95 7.75
N GLU A 252 -4.21 24.74 7.22
CA GLU A 252 -4.96 24.53 5.97
C GLU A 252 -6.37 25.11 6.06
N ARG A 253 -6.97 25.04 7.25
CA ARG A 253 -8.28 25.61 7.58
C ARG A 253 -8.26 27.10 7.94
N LYS A 254 -7.08 27.75 7.87
CA LYS A 254 -6.87 29.16 8.20
C LYS A 254 -7.10 29.51 9.68
N GLU A 255 -7.13 28.52 10.57
CA GLU A 255 -7.24 28.68 12.02
C GLU A 255 -5.85 28.93 12.63
N ARG A 256 -5.16 29.97 12.13
CA ARG A 256 -3.73 30.21 12.41
C ARG A 256 -3.41 30.35 13.90
N GLN A 257 -4.29 30.98 14.67
CA GLN A 257 -4.07 31.15 16.10
C GLN A 257 -4.02 29.78 16.81
N LEU A 258 -5.02 28.93 16.58
CA LEU A 258 -5.08 27.59 17.16
C LEU A 258 -3.92 26.71 16.68
N ALA A 259 -3.54 26.83 15.40
CA ALA A 259 -2.38 26.12 14.87
C ALA A 259 -1.09 26.50 15.63
N ASN A 260 -0.87 27.79 15.87
CA ASN A 260 0.30 28.26 16.63
C ASN A 260 0.27 27.72 18.06
N GLU A 261 -0.88 27.73 18.74
CA GLU A 261 -1.03 27.17 20.09
C GLU A 261 -0.66 25.67 20.15
N VAL A 262 -1.09 24.90 19.14
CA VAL A 262 -0.75 23.47 19.03
C VAL A 262 0.75 23.27 18.77
N PHE A 263 1.34 24.04 17.86
CA PHE A 263 2.77 23.95 17.55
C PHE A 263 3.65 24.42 18.72
N GLU A 264 3.26 25.47 19.45
CA GLU A 264 3.95 25.93 20.66
C GLU A 264 3.94 24.85 21.74
N SER A 265 2.79 24.20 21.96
CA SER A 265 2.64 23.06 22.89
C SER A 265 3.54 21.88 22.50
N LEU A 266 3.64 21.56 21.19
CA LEU A 266 4.55 20.52 20.69
C LEU A 266 6.02 20.88 20.97
N ILE A 267 6.45 22.12 20.69
CA ILE A 267 7.83 22.58 20.89
C ILE A 267 8.19 22.63 22.39
N GLU A 268 7.26 23.08 23.23
CA GLU A 268 7.48 23.17 24.68
C GLU A 268 7.60 21.79 25.33
N LYS A 269 6.72 20.86 24.97
CA LYS A 269 6.68 19.52 25.57
C LYS A 269 7.72 18.56 24.98
N TYR A 270 8.04 18.72 23.70
CA TYR A 270 8.91 17.80 22.96
C TYR A 270 9.99 18.56 22.17
N PRO A 271 10.88 19.32 22.85
CA PRO A 271 11.84 20.20 22.17
C PRO A 271 12.84 19.46 21.27
N ASP A 272 13.12 18.19 21.58
CA ASP A 272 14.02 17.33 20.81
C ASP A 272 13.29 16.52 19.71
N SER A 273 11.97 16.69 19.57
CA SER A 273 11.20 15.98 18.56
C SER A 273 11.65 16.36 17.14
N TYR A 274 11.65 15.36 16.26
CA TYR A 274 11.80 15.57 14.81
C TYR A 274 10.84 16.64 14.26
N PHE A 275 9.65 16.77 14.84
CA PHE A 275 8.64 17.73 14.42
C PHE A 275 8.79 19.12 15.04
N ALA A 276 9.47 19.27 16.18
CA ALA A 276 9.60 20.56 16.86
C ALA A 276 10.35 21.59 16.00
N ALA A 277 11.44 21.19 15.34
CA ALA A 277 12.19 22.07 14.45
C ALA A 277 11.35 22.56 13.25
N ARG A 278 10.47 21.69 12.71
CA ARG A 278 9.55 22.06 11.63
C ARG A 278 8.46 23.01 12.11
N ALA A 279 7.81 22.69 13.24
CA ALA A 279 6.80 23.54 13.86
C ALA A 279 7.34 24.95 14.13
N GLN A 280 8.59 25.05 14.61
CA GLN A 280 9.24 26.31 14.91
C GLN A 280 9.55 27.16 13.67
N TRP A 281 9.73 26.52 12.50
CA TRP A 281 9.84 27.21 11.21
C TRP A 281 8.49 27.72 10.73
N VAL A 282 7.41 26.95 10.95
CA VAL A 282 6.05 27.27 10.51
C VAL A 282 5.43 28.46 11.25
N ILE A 283 5.72 28.65 12.55
CA ILE A 283 5.15 29.75 13.35
C ILE A 283 5.79 31.12 13.04
N ARG A 284 6.97 31.17 12.41
CA ARG A 284 7.70 32.42 12.11
C ARG A 284 7.10 33.20 10.94
#